data_AF-A0A178XY97-F1
#
_entry.id   AF-A0A178XY97-F1
#
_cell.length_a   1.000
_cell.length_b   1.000
_cell.length_c   1.000
_cell.angle_alpha   90.00
_cell.angle_beta   90.00
_cell.angle_gamma   90.00
#
_symmetry.space_group_name_H-M   'P 1'
#
loop_
_entity.id
_entity.type
_entity.pdbx_description
1 polymer ?
#
loop_
_entity_poly.entity_id
_entity_poly.type
_entity_poly.pdbx_seq_one_letter_code
_entity_poly.pdbx_strand_id
1 'polypeptide(L)' 'MGRPPLKVKPILVRLPDGVPERIDALVGKMKRAEFIREAVLKELERRERAAAATPPSEKDNGNKV' A
#
# COMPACT_ATOMS: atom_id res chain seq x y z
N MET A 1 25.42 18.38 -4.94
CA MET A 1 24.91 17.43 -5.94
C MET A 1 23.56 16.90 -5.47
N GLY A 2 22.49 17.16 -6.21
CA GLY A 2 21.11 16.85 -5.78
C GLY A 2 20.81 15.37 -5.83
N ARG A 3 19.98 14.87 -4.90
CA ARG A 3 19.49 13.49 -4.92
C ARG A 3 18.72 13.25 -6.23
N PRO A 4 19.06 12.24 -7.03
CA PRO A 4 18.33 11.94 -8.27
C PRO A 4 16.81 11.85 -8.00
N PRO A 5 15.97 12.42 -8.88
CA PRO A 5 14.54 12.43 -8.67
C PRO A 5 14.00 11.00 -8.71
N LEU A 6 13.32 10.60 -7.64
CA LEU A 6 12.53 9.38 -7.63
C LEU A 6 11.29 9.67 -8.49
N LYS A 7 11.05 8.87 -9.53
CA LYS A 7 9.85 8.97 -10.42
C LYS A 7 8.57 8.55 -9.69
N VAL A 8 8.34 9.10 -8.51
CA VAL A 8 7.21 8.80 -7.61
C VAL A 8 6.53 10.10 -7.23
N LYS A 9 5.21 10.05 -7.06
CA LYS A 9 4.43 11.19 -6.58
C LYS A 9 4.47 11.22 -5.04
N PRO A 10 4.89 12.35 -4.41
CA PRO A 10 4.86 12.45 -2.95
C PRO A 10 3.42 12.49 -2.45
N ILE A 11 3.16 11.79 -1.35
CA ILE A 11 1.89 11.80 -0.64
C ILE A 11 2.14 12.00 0.85
N LEU A 12 1.23 12.71 1.52
CA LEU A 12 1.21 12.80 2.98
C LEU A 12 0.32 11.69 3.52
N VAL A 13 0.87 10.84 4.39
CA VAL A 13 0.13 9.79 5.09
C VAL A 13 0.25 10.01 6.59
N ARG A 14 -0.86 9.82 7.31
CA ARG A 14 -0.88 9.83 8.77
C ARG A 14 -0.75 8.40 9.25
N LEU A 15 0.26 8.15 10.08
CA LEU A 15 0.44 6.87 10.76
C LEU A 15 0.11 7.06 12.24
N PRO A 16 -0.37 6.02 12.94
CA PRO A 16 -0.54 6.07 14.39
C PRO A 16 0.76 6.41 15.11
N ASP A 17 0.63 6.96 16.32
CA ASP A 17 1.76 7.31 17.17
C ASP A 17 2.68 6.11 17.40
N GLY A 18 3.99 6.34 17.37
CA GLY A 18 5.02 5.31 17.58
C GLY A 18 5.28 4.40 16.36
N VAL A 19 4.40 4.37 15.35
CA VAL A 19 4.61 3.56 14.14
C VAL A 19 5.82 4.03 13.34
N PRO A 20 6.02 5.34 13.08
CA PRO A 20 7.19 5.80 12.36
C PRO A 20 8.51 5.42 13.03
N GLU A 21 8.56 5.47 14.37
CA GLU A 21 9.72 5.10 15.18
C GLU A 21 9.99 3.59 15.11
N ARG A 22 8.93 2.77 15.15
CA ARG A 22 9.04 1.32 14.96
C ARG A 22 9.61 0.97 13.59
N ILE A 23 9.22 1.69 12.54
CA ILE A 23 9.80 1.48 11.19
C ILE A 23 11.29 1.83 11.22
N ASP A 24 11.65 2.99 11.74
CA ASP A 24 13.05 3.43 11.79
C ASP A 24 13.94 2.49 12.60
N ALA A 25 13.42 1.89 13.69
CA ALA A 25 14.13 0.89 14.47
C ALA A 25 14.41 -0.41 13.69
N LEU A 26 13.52 -0.79 12.77
CA LEU A 26 13.65 -2.02 11.97
C LEU A 26 14.56 -1.84 10.74
N VAL A 27 14.40 -0.73 10.00
CA VAL A 27 15.08 -0.54 8.70
C VAL A 27 16.20 0.49 8.74
N GLY A 28 16.32 1.22 9.85
CA GLY A 28 17.25 2.34 9.99
C GLY A 28 16.66 3.67 9.49
N LYS A 29 17.32 4.76 9.92
CA LYS A 29 16.93 6.13 9.53
C LYS A 29 17.01 6.31 8.02
N MET A 30 16.20 7.23 7.48
CA MET A 30 16.10 7.56 6.04
C MET A 30 15.56 6.44 5.12
N LYS A 31 15.24 5.26 5.64
CA LYS A 31 14.66 4.15 4.87
C LYS A 31 13.14 4.00 5.00
N ARG A 32 12.50 4.85 5.81
CA ARG A 32 11.05 4.82 6.07
C ARG A 32 10.20 4.89 4.80
N ALA A 33 10.52 5.81 3.89
CA ALA A 33 9.75 5.98 2.65
C ALA A 33 9.83 4.76 1.72
N GLU A 34 11.00 4.09 1.69
CA GLU A 34 11.20 2.86 0.95
C GLU A 34 10.41 1.70 1.57
N PHE A 35 10.50 1.53 2.89
CA PHE A 35 9.74 0.53 3.63
C PHE A 35 8.23 0.66 3.38
N ILE A 36 7.69 1.89 3.51
CA ILE A 36 6.25 2.14 3.31
C ILE A 36 5.85 1.84 1.85
N ARG A 37 6.66 2.28 0.87
CA ARG A 37 6.38 2.02 -0.55
C ARG A 37 6.31 0.53 -0.85
N GLU A 38 7.29 -0.23 -0.37
CA GLU A 38 7.31 -1.69 -0.59
C GLU A 38 6.15 -2.41 0.10
N ALA A 39 5.82 -2.01 1.32
CA ALA A 39 4.68 -2.58 2.06
C ALA A 39 3.36 -2.35 1.31
N VAL A 40 3.16 -1.14 0.76
CA VAL A 40 1.98 -0.81 -0.03
C VAL A 40 1.92 -1.64 -1.32
N LEU A 41 3.02 -1.75 -2.06
CA LEU A 41 3.07 -2.54 -3.29
C LEU A 41 2.76 -4.02 -3.05
N LYS A 42 3.34 -4.61 -2.00
CA LYS A 42 3.07 -6.01 -1.61
C LYS A 42 1.60 -6.24 -1.25
N GLU A 43 0.99 -5.31 -0.52
CA GLU A 43 -0.42 -5.44 -0.13
C GLU A 43 -1.38 -5.25 -1.31
N LEU A 44 -1.07 -4.34 -2.23
CA LEU A 44 -1.83 -4.18 -3.47
C LEU A 44 -1.79 -5.46 -4.29
N GLU A 45 -0.60 -5.98 -4.56
CA GLU A 45 -0.40 -7.21 -5.33
C GLU A 45 -1.16 -8.40 -4.71
N ARG A 46 -1.16 -8.51 -3.37
CA ARG A 46 -1.92 -9.53 -2.64
C ARG A 46 -3.43 -9.41 -2.85
N ARG A 47 -3.97 -8.18 -2.77
CA ARG A 47 -5.41 -7.93 -2.93
C ARG A 47 -5.87 -8.09 -4.38
N GLU A 48 -5.05 -7.66 -5.32
CA GLU A 48 -5.32 -7.81 -6.76
C GLU A 48 -5.35 -9.28 -7.16
N ARG A 49 -4.42 -10.10 -6.64
CA ARG A 49 -4.48 -11.56 -6.84
C ARG A 49 -5.72 -12.20 -6.23
N ALA A 50 -6.11 -11.79 -5.03
CA ALA A 50 -7.33 -12.31 -4.39
C ALA A 50 -8.61 -11.93 -5.15
N ALA A 51 -8.67 -10.69 -5.67
CA ALA A 51 -9.77 -10.22 -6.50
C ALA A 51 -9.83 -10.96 -7.85
N ALA A 52 -8.69 -11.21 -8.49
CA ALA A 52 -8.64 -11.95 -9.75
C ALA A 52 -9.01 -13.44 -9.59
N ALA A 53 -8.74 -14.04 -8.43
CA ALA A 53 -9.08 -15.43 -8.14
C ALA A 53 -10.57 -15.65 -7.80
N THR A 54 -11.33 -14.58 -7.55
CA THR A 54 -12.78 -14.66 -7.33
C THR A 54 -13.47 -14.20 -8.62
N PRO A 55 -14.04 -15.10 -9.45
CA PRO A 55 -14.89 -14.65 -10.54
C PRO A 55 -16.02 -13.80 -9.94
N PRO A 56 -16.48 -12.72 -10.62
CA PRO A 56 -17.57 -11.92 -10.12
C PRO A 56 -18.79 -12.84 -9.97
N SER A 57 -19.10 -13.21 -8.72
CA SER A 57 -20.33 -13.90 -8.40
C SER A 57 -21.46 -12.96 -8.79
N GLU A 58 -22.13 -13.34 -9.88
CA GLU A 58 -23.40 -12.87 -10.40
C GLU A 58 -24.29 -12.43 -9.24
N LYS A 59 -24.29 -11.11 -8.95
CA LYS A 59 -25.26 -10.53 -8.03
C LYS A 59 -26.58 -10.44 -8.77
N ASP A 60 -27.31 -11.54 -8.66
CA ASP A 60 -28.74 -11.60 -8.38
C ASP A 60 -29.59 -10.57 -9.15
N ASN A 61 -29.92 -10.97 -10.36
CA ASN A 61 -30.90 -10.33 -11.20
C ASN A 61 -32.29 -10.74 -10.71
N GLY A 62 -32.95 -9.89 -9.91
CA GLY A 62 -34.40 -9.99 -9.73
C GLY A 62 -34.92 -9.82 -8.31
N ASN A 63 -35.40 -8.62 -7.99
CA ASN A 63 -36.71 -8.57 -7.37
C ASN A 63 -37.54 -7.44 -7.99
N LYS A 64 -38.50 -7.86 -8.82
CA LYS A 64 -39.58 -7.05 -9.35
C LYS A 64 -40.86 -7.63 -8.76
N VAL A 65 -41.40 -7.00 -7.72
CA VAL A 65 -42.83 -7.05 -7.39
C VAL A 65 -43.22 -5.73 -6.72
#